data_AF-A0A8D0RJD9-F1
#
_entry.id   AF-A0A8D0RJD9-F1
#
_cell.length_a   1.000
_cell.length_b   1.000
_cell.length_c   1.000
_cell.angle_alpha   90.00
_cell.angle_beta   90.00
_cell.angle_gamma   90.00
#
_symmetry.space_group_name_H-M   'P 1'
#
loop_
_entity.id
_entity.type
_entity.pdbx_description
1 polymer ?
#
loop_
_entity_poly.entity_id
_entity_poly.type
_entity_poly.pdbx_seq_one_letter_code
_entity_poly.pdbx_strand_id
1 'polypeptide(L)'
;MAGRRVNVNVGVLGHIDSGKTALARALSTTASTAAFDKQPQSRERGITLDLGFSCFSVPLPERLRPAPPGTEPESGAELQITLVDCPGHASLIRTIIGGAQIIDLMMLVIDVTKGMQTQSAECLVIGQIACQKLVVVLNKTDLLPEGKRQAAIEKMTRKMQKTLENTKFRGAPIIPVAARPGGPEAPETEAPQGIPELIELLTSQISIPARDPSGPFLMSVDHCFSIKGQGTVMTGTVLSGSVSLGDSVEIPALKVVRKVKSMQMFHTPVTSAVQGDRLGICVTQFDPKLLERGLVCAPESLHTVHAAVISVEKIPYFRGPLQTKAKFHITVGHETVMGRVMFFSPAPDSFDHKPVLDSFDFSQEYLFQEQYLCPSSAPAATDTTDSGGDDKKAGQASEGHCPRQQWALVEFEKPVTCPRLCLVIGSRLDADIHANTCRLAFHGVLLHGLEDKNYAESCLPKLRVYKLKHKHGVVERVMDDYSVIGRSLFKKETNIQLFVGLKVHLSTGELGVIDSAFGQSGKFKVHIPGGLSPESKKILTPALKKRGRAGRGEAAKQEEGAERLEPTQHVELSLSFKRYVFDTHKRMVQSP
;
A
#
# COMPACT_ATOMS: atom_id res chain seq x y z
N MET A 1 32.92 29.68 -16.91
CA MET A 1 32.01 29.04 -15.93
C MET A 1 31.06 28.17 -16.71
N ALA A 2 30.94 26.88 -16.39
CA ALA A 2 29.91 26.05 -17.02
C ALA A 2 28.53 26.65 -16.65
N GLY A 3 27.65 26.82 -17.63
CA GLY A 3 26.32 27.39 -17.42
C GLY A 3 25.54 26.61 -16.36
N ARG A 4 24.62 27.29 -15.65
CA ARG A 4 23.78 26.68 -14.62
C ARG A 4 22.97 25.53 -15.21
N ARG A 5 23.06 24.34 -14.63
CA ARG A 5 22.31 23.15 -15.03
C ARG A 5 21.23 22.81 -14.03
N VAL A 6 20.05 22.47 -14.54
CA VAL A 6 18.96 21.93 -13.73
C VAL A 6 18.72 20.50 -14.15
N ASN A 7 18.90 19.54 -13.24
CA ASN A 7 18.62 18.14 -13.51
C ASN A 7 17.14 17.82 -13.28
N VAL A 8 16.52 17.01 -14.15
CA VAL A 8 15.18 16.43 -13.95
C VAL A 8 15.25 14.93 -14.26
N ASN A 9 14.66 14.10 -13.41
CA ASN A 9 14.69 12.66 -13.60
C ASN A 9 13.42 12.20 -14.34
N VAL A 10 13.62 11.59 -15.51
CA VAL A 10 12.55 11.06 -16.36
C VAL A 10 12.66 9.55 -16.44
N GLY A 11 11.61 8.85 -16.00
CA GLY A 11 11.58 7.39 -15.98
C GLY A 11 11.17 6.80 -17.31
N VAL A 12 11.79 5.70 -17.72
CA VAL A 12 11.38 4.89 -18.87
C VAL A 12 10.84 3.56 -18.35
N LEU A 13 9.51 3.43 -18.33
CA LEU A 13 8.79 2.28 -17.76
C LEU A 13 7.94 1.60 -18.84
N GLY A 14 7.61 0.32 -18.64
CA GLY A 14 6.83 -0.46 -19.60
C GLY A 14 7.21 -1.95 -19.64
N HIS A 15 6.44 -2.72 -20.40
CA HIS A 15 6.60 -4.17 -20.53
C HIS A 15 7.99 -4.59 -21.06
N ILE A 16 8.34 -5.87 -20.86
CA ILE A 16 9.52 -6.47 -21.49
C ILE A 16 9.44 -6.30 -23.02
N ASP A 17 10.58 -6.02 -23.66
CA ASP A 17 10.70 -5.81 -25.11
C ASP A 17 9.85 -4.68 -25.71
N SER A 18 9.28 -3.76 -24.91
CA SER A 18 8.62 -2.56 -25.46
C SER A 18 9.61 -1.57 -26.08
N GLY A 19 10.92 -1.78 -25.88
CA GLY A 19 12.00 -0.95 -26.42
C GLY A 19 12.43 0.20 -25.52
N LYS A 20 12.28 0.08 -24.20
CA LYS A 20 12.71 1.08 -23.20
C LYS A 20 14.18 1.49 -23.36
N THR A 21 15.10 0.53 -23.34
CA THR A 21 16.54 0.78 -23.47
C THR A 21 16.92 1.33 -24.85
N ALA A 22 16.24 0.88 -25.92
CA ALA A 22 16.42 1.42 -27.26
C ALA A 22 15.98 2.89 -27.33
N LEU A 23 14.83 3.23 -26.73
CA LEU A 23 14.34 4.60 -26.63
C LEU A 23 15.28 5.48 -25.80
N ALA A 24 15.73 4.98 -24.65
CA ALA A 24 16.70 5.70 -23.81
C ALA A 24 17.99 5.98 -24.58
N ARG A 25 18.49 5.00 -25.35
CA ARG A 25 19.68 5.18 -26.21
C ARG A 25 19.45 6.19 -27.33
N ALA A 26 18.29 6.17 -27.97
CA ALA A 26 17.95 7.11 -29.04
C ALA A 26 17.82 8.56 -28.53
N LEU A 27 17.42 8.76 -27.26
CA LEU A 27 17.32 10.07 -26.64
C LEU A 27 18.65 10.60 -26.06
N SER A 28 19.57 9.70 -25.70
CA SER A 28 20.73 10.06 -24.87
C SER A 28 21.90 10.59 -25.66
N THR A 29 22.58 11.59 -25.11
CA THR A 29 23.90 12.05 -25.58
C THR A 29 25.04 11.53 -24.68
N THR A 30 24.74 11.19 -23.42
CA THR A 30 25.74 10.77 -22.44
C THR A 30 25.24 9.61 -21.59
N ALA A 31 26.08 8.60 -21.38
CA ALA A 31 25.78 7.43 -20.56
C ALA A 31 26.35 7.55 -19.14
N SER A 32 25.65 7.04 -18.13
CA SER A 32 26.13 6.94 -16.75
C SER A 32 26.16 5.46 -16.29
N THR A 33 25.89 5.18 -15.01
CA THR A 33 25.94 3.84 -14.44
C THR A 33 24.85 2.92 -14.98
N ALA A 34 25.19 1.65 -15.21
CA ALA A 34 24.31 0.58 -15.72
C ALA A 34 23.52 0.90 -17.01
N ALA A 35 23.88 1.97 -17.72
CA ALA A 35 23.22 2.38 -18.95
C ALA A 35 23.34 1.32 -20.05
N PHE A 36 22.29 1.21 -20.86
CA PHE A 36 22.32 0.50 -22.15
C PHE A 36 22.72 -0.97 -22.06
N ASP A 37 22.35 -1.64 -20.97
CA ASP A 37 22.66 -3.05 -20.70
C ASP A 37 24.16 -3.36 -20.86
N LYS A 38 25.04 -2.48 -20.37
CA LYS A 38 26.50 -2.67 -20.46
C LYS A 38 27.01 -3.87 -19.65
N GLN A 39 26.29 -4.29 -18.61
CA GLN A 39 26.72 -5.42 -17.78
C GLN A 39 26.63 -6.76 -18.54
N PRO A 40 27.64 -7.65 -18.43
CA PRO A 40 27.64 -8.94 -19.13
C PRO A 40 26.37 -9.76 -18.87
N GLN A 41 25.91 -9.79 -17.62
CA GLN A 41 24.70 -10.50 -17.21
C GLN A 41 23.42 -9.98 -17.88
N SER A 42 23.32 -8.67 -18.13
CA SER A 42 22.16 -8.09 -18.85
C SER A 42 22.21 -8.43 -20.33
N ARG A 43 23.41 -8.47 -20.93
CA ARG A 43 23.61 -8.86 -22.34
C ARG A 43 23.33 -10.35 -22.57
N GLU A 44 23.82 -11.21 -21.68
CA GLU A 44 23.58 -12.66 -21.75
C GLU A 44 22.10 -13.01 -21.65
N ARG A 45 21.35 -12.29 -20.81
CA ARG A 45 19.91 -12.52 -20.62
C ARG A 45 19.03 -11.73 -21.58
N GLY A 46 19.61 -10.79 -22.35
CA GLY A 46 18.87 -9.90 -23.25
C GLY A 46 17.85 -8.99 -22.55
N ILE A 47 18.01 -8.72 -21.25
CA ILE A 47 17.07 -7.91 -20.46
C ILE A 47 17.81 -6.96 -19.52
N THR A 48 17.22 -5.79 -19.28
CA THR A 48 17.68 -4.85 -18.25
C THR A 48 17.43 -5.42 -16.86
N LEU A 49 18.49 -5.59 -16.06
CA LEU A 49 18.42 -6.18 -14.72
C LEU A 49 18.39 -5.14 -13.59
N ASP A 50 18.86 -3.93 -13.86
CA ASP A 50 18.99 -2.82 -12.91
C ASP A 50 18.45 -1.51 -13.51
N LEU A 51 18.36 -0.46 -12.69
CA LEU A 51 18.11 0.89 -13.18
C LEU A 51 19.31 1.36 -14.02
N GLY A 52 19.08 1.60 -15.30
CA GLY A 52 20.08 2.18 -16.19
C GLY A 52 19.98 3.70 -16.20
N PHE A 53 21.10 4.41 -16.08
CA PHE A 53 21.10 5.88 -16.04
C PHE A 53 21.80 6.48 -17.24
N SER A 54 21.11 7.37 -17.94
CA SER A 54 21.66 8.12 -19.07
C SER A 54 21.13 9.55 -19.05
N CYS A 55 21.70 10.45 -19.83
CA CYS A 55 21.18 11.81 -19.89
C CYS A 55 21.39 12.47 -21.25
N PHE A 56 20.62 13.53 -21.46
CA PHE A 56 20.84 14.52 -22.51
C PHE A 56 20.50 15.91 -21.97
N SER A 57 20.96 16.94 -22.65
CA SER A 57 20.73 18.34 -22.24
C SER A 57 20.02 19.10 -23.35
N VAL A 58 19.09 19.95 -22.97
CA VAL A 58 18.38 20.88 -23.87
C VAL A 58 18.46 22.30 -23.30
N PRO A 59 18.29 23.35 -24.12
CA PRO A 59 18.22 24.72 -23.62
C PRO A 59 17.13 24.85 -22.55
N LEU A 60 17.43 25.51 -21.42
CA LEU A 60 16.48 25.65 -20.32
C LEU A 60 15.25 26.48 -20.76
N PRO A 61 14.03 25.91 -20.71
CA PRO A 61 12.81 26.64 -21.03
C PRO A 61 12.62 27.87 -20.13
N GLU A 62 12.12 28.97 -20.68
CA GLU A 62 11.97 30.24 -19.94
C GLU A 62 11.09 30.10 -18.69
N ARG A 63 10.02 29.30 -18.80
CA ARG A 63 9.09 28.98 -17.70
C ARG A 63 9.74 28.28 -16.50
N LEU A 64 10.92 27.71 -16.66
CA LEU A 64 11.67 26.98 -15.63
C LEU A 64 12.82 27.81 -15.05
N ARG A 65 13.02 29.06 -15.51
CA ARG A 65 14.06 29.94 -14.96
C ARG A 65 13.65 30.41 -13.56
N PRO A 66 14.48 30.19 -12.53
CA PRO A 66 14.12 30.48 -11.13
C PRO A 66 14.22 31.97 -10.72
N ALA A 67 14.24 32.93 -11.64
CA ALA A 67 14.52 34.33 -11.33
C ALA A 67 13.27 35.24 -11.37
N PRO A 68 13.17 36.27 -10.50
CA PRO A 68 12.12 37.29 -10.59
C PRO A 68 12.22 38.07 -11.92
N PRO A 69 11.11 38.66 -12.40
CA PRO A 69 11.12 39.48 -13.60
C PRO A 69 12.07 40.68 -13.40
N GLY A 70 13.14 40.78 -14.20
CA GLY A 70 14.06 41.94 -14.20
C GLY A 70 15.57 41.63 -14.15
N THR A 71 15.99 40.38 -13.97
CA THR A 71 17.41 39.99 -14.06
C THR A 71 17.79 39.59 -15.48
N GLU A 72 18.92 40.11 -15.99
CA GLU A 72 19.50 39.77 -17.30
C GLU A 72 19.55 38.23 -17.49
N PRO A 73 19.18 37.70 -18.68
CA PRO A 73 19.24 36.27 -18.93
C PRO A 73 20.70 35.80 -18.87
N GLU A 74 21.04 34.99 -17.86
CA GLU A 74 22.28 34.21 -17.88
C GLU A 74 22.28 33.33 -19.14
N SER A 75 23.00 33.78 -20.16
CA SER A 75 23.10 33.10 -21.43
C SER A 75 23.81 31.75 -21.22
N GLY A 76 23.11 30.65 -21.52
CA GLY A 76 23.67 29.29 -21.49
C GLY A 76 23.18 28.37 -20.37
N ALA A 77 22.05 28.65 -19.72
CA ALA A 77 21.43 27.69 -18.79
C ALA A 77 20.86 26.46 -19.53
N GLU A 78 21.12 25.26 -19.01
CA GLU A 78 20.71 24.00 -19.62
C GLU A 78 19.76 23.22 -18.70
N LEU A 79 18.74 22.60 -19.29
CA LEU A 79 17.94 21.57 -18.65
C LEU A 79 18.57 20.21 -18.96
N GLN A 80 19.07 19.55 -17.93
CA GLN A 80 19.57 18.19 -18.02
C GLN A 80 18.44 17.21 -17.71
N ILE A 81 18.16 16.30 -18.64
CA ILE A 81 17.18 15.23 -18.45
C ILE A 81 17.94 13.95 -18.18
N THR A 82 17.85 13.44 -16.95
CA THR A 82 18.38 12.14 -16.56
C THR A 82 17.32 11.08 -16.80
N LEU A 83 17.58 10.20 -17.77
CA LEU A 83 16.74 9.06 -18.08
C LEU A 83 17.05 7.91 -17.12
N VAL A 84 16.01 7.46 -16.41
CA VAL A 84 16.02 6.29 -15.52
C VAL A 84 15.35 5.12 -16.25
N ASP A 85 16.17 4.26 -16.87
CA ASP A 85 15.71 3.07 -17.59
C ASP A 85 15.35 1.96 -16.61
N CYS A 86 14.06 1.67 -16.47
CA CYS A 86 13.57 0.68 -15.53
C CYS A 86 13.50 -0.72 -16.16
N PRO A 87 13.79 -1.79 -15.40
CA PRO A 87 13.64 -3.16 -15.90
C PRO A 87 12.18 -3.47 -16.28
N GLY A 88 11.98 -4.30 -17.30
CA GLY A 88 10.63 -4.69 -17.77
C GLY A 88 10.15 -6.06 -17.29
N HIS A 89 11.04 -6.86 -16.69
CA HIS A 89 10.73 -8.24 -16.29
C HIS A 89 9.95 -8.27 -14.98
N ALA A 90 8.94 -9.15 -14.87
CA ALA A 90 8.00 -9.15 -13.74
C ALA A 90 8.68 -9.42 -12.37
N SER A 91 9.76 -10.19 -12.34
CA SER A 91 10.52 -10.48 -11.11
C SER A 91 11.27 -9.27 -10.55
N LEU A 92 11.44 -8.21 -11.35
CA LEU A 92 12.21 -7.01 -11.01
C LEU A 92 11.33 -5.84 -10.57
N ILE A 93 10.05 -6.10 -10.26
CA ILE A 93 9.09 -5.07 -9.85
C ILE A 93 9.54 -4.26 -8.63
N ARG A 94 10.32 -4.86 -7.71
CA ARG A 94 10.94 -4.17 -6.57
C ARG A 94 11.84 -3.02 -7.02
N THR A 95 12.66 -3.27 -8.05
CA THR A 95 13.52 -2.26 -8.66
C THR A 95 12.71 -1.15 -9.33
N ILE A 96 11.59 -1.50 -9.99
CA ILE A 96 10.69 -0.51 -10.62
C ILE A 96 10.05 0.41 -9.56
N ILE A 97 9.60 -0.14 -8.43
CA ILE A 97 9.01 0.65 -7.33
C ILE A 97 10.04 1.63 -6.74
N GLY A 98 11.28 1.18 -6.52
CA GLY A 98 12.35 2.06 -6.05
C GLY A 98 12.72 3.13 -7.08
N GLY A 99 12.76 2.77 -8.37
CA GLY A 99 13.01 3.71 -9.46
C GLY A 99 11.91 4.77 -9.59
N ALA A 100 10.65 4.39 -9.45
CA ALA A 100 9.53 5.34 -9.58
C ALA A 100 9.53 6.47 -8.54
N GLN A 101 10.16 6.26 -7.38
CA GLN A 101 10.27 7.28 -6.33
C GLN A 101 11.34 8.34 -6.62
N ILE A 102 12.26 8.09 -7.54
CA ILE A 102 13.29 9.06 -7.95
C ILE A 102 12.92 9.83 -9.22
N ILE A 103 11.74 9.55 -9.80
CA ILE A 103 11.31 10.05 -11.11
C ILE A 103 10.28 11.18 -10.95
N ASP A 104 10.54 12.31 -11.60
CA ASP A 104 9.63 13.47 -11.66
C ASP A 104 8.52 13.27 -12.71
N LEU A 105 8.90 12.74 -13.89
CA LEU A 105 8.01 12.46 -15.02
C LEU A 105 8.23 11.04 -15.54
N MET A 106 7.13 10.29 -15.70
CA MET A 106 7.18 8.93 -16.23
C MET A 106 6.88 8.91 -17.72
N MET A 107 7.70 8.21 -18.50
CA MET A 107 7.35 7.71 -19.83
C MET A 107 6.88 6.27 -19.73
N LEU A 108 5.65 5.98 -20.18
CA LEU A 108 5.15 4.62 -20.33
C LEU A 108 5.28 4.18 -21.79
N VAL A 109 6.28 3.34 -22.05
CA VAL A 109 6.60 2.80 -23.38
C VAL A 109 5.73 1.58 -23.66
N ILE A 110 4.90 1.71 -24.70
CA ILE A 110 3.96 0.70 -25.17
C ILE A 110 4.38 0.24 -26.56
N ASP A 111 4.47 -1.07 -26.77
CA ASP A 111 4.59 -1.63 -28.11
C ASP A 111 3.27 -1.41 -28.85
N VAL A 112 3.27 -0.61 -29.93
CA VAL A 112 2.06 -0.22 -30.65
C VAL A 112 1.31 -1.42 -31.24
N THR A 113 1.99 -2.53 -31.51
CA THR A 113 1.40 -3.74 -32.08
C THR A 113 0.68 -4.58 -31.03
N LYS A 114 1.16 -4.57 -29.78
CA LYS A 114 0.65 -5.39 -28.67
C LYS A 114 -0.29 -4.63 -27.74
N GLY A 115 -0.08 -3.32 -27.60
CA GLY A 115 -0.83 -2.46 -26.70
C GLY A 115 -0.50 -2.67 -25.23
N MET A 116 -1.49 -2.44 -24.35
CA MET A 116 -1.30 -2.55 -22.90
C MET A 116 -1.15 -4.02 -22.46
N GLN A 117 -0.02 -4.33 -21.84
CA GLN A 117 0.29 -5.66 -21.30
C GLN A 117 0.34 -5.62 -19.76
N THR A 118 0.43 -6.78 -19.10
CA THR A 118 0.35 -6.90 -17.63
C THR A 118 1.31 -5.95 -16.89
N GLN A 119 2.58 -5.94 -17.27
CA GLN A 119 3.62 -5.11 -16.66
C GLN A 119 3.45 -3.63 -17.01
N SER A 120 2.90 -3.30 -18.19
CA SER A 120 2.55 -1.92 -18.52
C SER A 120 1.42 -1.40 -17.62
N ALA A 121 0.44 -2.26 -17.30
CA ALA A 121 -0.61 -1.92 -16.34
C ALA A 121 -0.07 -1.77 -14.91
N GLU A 122 0.83 -2.66 -14.46
CA GLU A 122 1.51 -2.51 -13.16
C GLU A 122 2.34 -1.22 -13.09
N CYS A 123 3.07 -0.88 -14.17
CA CYS A 123 3.83 0.37 -14.26
C CYS A 123 2.92 1.60 -14.20
N LEU A 124 1.75 1.55 -14.85
CA LEU A 124 0.76 2.62 -14.78
C LEU A 124 0.23 2.80 -13.34
N VAL A 125 0.01 1.72 -12.60
CA VAL A 125 -0.37 1.78 -11.18
C VAL A 125 0.75 2.40 -10.36
N ILE A 126 1.99 1.99 -10.55
CA ILE A 126 3.15 2.58 -9.86
C ILE A 126 3.26 4.08 -10.17
N GLY A 127 3.08 4.48 -11.43
CA GLY A 127 3.05 5.89 -11.81
C GLY A 127 1.94 6.66 -11.10
N GLN A 128 0.74 6.08 -10.98
CA GLN A 128 -0.37 6.70 -10.26
C GLN A 128 -0.06 6.93 -8.78
N ILE A 129 0.78 6.09 -8.19
CA ILE A 129 1.17 6.21 -6.78
C ILE A 129 2.35 7.18 -6.61
N ALA A 130 3.40 7.07 -7.44
CA ALA A 130 4.68 7.72 -7.20
C ALA A 130 4.96 8.96 -8.07
N CYS A 131 4.47 9.02 -9.31
CA CYS A 131 4.85 10.07 -10.27
C CYS A 131 3.77 11.13 -10.43
N GLN A 132 4.15 12.38 -10.74
CA GLN A 132 3.19 13.48 -10.91
C GLN A 132 2.62 13.55 -12.33
N LYS A 133 3.45 13.31 -13.34
CA LYS A 133 3.08 13.39 -14.76
C LYS A 133 3.44 12.12 -15.51
N LEU A 134 2.70 11.88 -16.58
CA LEU A 134 2.86 10.74 -17.48
C LEU A 134 2.92 11.23 -18.94
N VAL A 135 3.80 10.62 -19.73
CA VAL A 135 3.77 10.65 -21.20
C VAL A 135 3.71 9.21 -21.70
N VAL A 136 2.77 8.90 -22.58
CA VAL A 136 2.69 7.58 -23.21
C VAL A 136 3.46 7.62 -24.53
N VAL A 137 4.35 6.65 -24.72
CA VAL A 137 5.15 6.53 -25.93
C VAL A 137 4.74 5.24 -26.65
N LEU A 138 4.14 5.36 -27.83
CA LEU A 138 3.79 4.23 -28.70
C LEU A 138 4.99 3.89 -29.57
N ASN A 139 5.80 2.93 -29.14
CA ASN A 139 7.03 2.52 -29.83
C ASN A 139 6.76 1.44 -30.89
N LYS A 140 7.73 1.24 -31.80
CA LYS A 140 7.73 0.26 -32.90
C LYS A 140 6.70 0.54 -34.00
N THR A 141 6.53 1.81 -34.36
CA THR A 141 5.61 2.22 -35.44
C THR A 141 6.03 1.73 -36.82
N ASP A 142 7.31 1.40 -36.99
CA ASP A 142 7.89 0.81 -38.20
C ASP A 142 7.29 -0.57 -38.53
N LEU A 143 6.94 -1.37 -37.51
CA LEU A 143 6.33 -2.69 -37.69
C LEU A 143 4.90 -2.65 -38.23
N LEU A 144 4.27 -1.47 -38.26
CA LEU A 144 2.94 -1.31 -38.82
C LEU A 144 3.03 -1.15 -40.35
N PRO A 145 2.16 -1.86 -41.12
CA PRO A 145 2.09 -1.70 -42.57
C PRO A 145 1.81 -0.25 -42.96
N GLU A 146 2.60 0.32 -43.87
CA GLU A 146 2.55 1.76 -44.22
C GLU A 146 1.14 2.25 -44.54
N GLY A 147 0.40 1.54 -45.38
CA GLY A 147 -0.97 1.92 -45.76
C GLY A 147 -2.01 1.88 -44.63
N LYS A 148 -1.70 1.26 -43.49
CA LYS A 148 -2.60 1.17 -42.31
C LYS A 148 -2.00 1.78 -41.04
N ARG A 149 -0.76 2.30 -41.11
CA ARG A 149 0.02 2.76 -39.96
C ARG A 149 -0.70 3.85 -39.18
N GLN A 150 -1.15 4.90 -39.86
CA GLN A 150 -1.81 6.04 -39.22
C GLN A 150 -3.12 5.63 -38.52
N ALA A 151 -3.97 4.86 -39.21
CA ALA A 151 -5.23 4.37 -38.65
C ALA A 151 -5.01 3.45 -37.43
N ALA A 152 -3.97 2.61 -37.44
CA ALA A 152 -3.62 1.76 -36.31
C ALA A 152 -3.10 2.57 -35.10
N ILE A 153 -2.26 3.58 -35.34
CA ILE A 153 -1.77 4.51 -34.31
C ILE A 153 -2.93 5.27 -33.67
N GLU A 154 -3.86 5.80 -34.46
CA GLU A 154 -5.03 6.52 -33.94
C GLU A 154 -5.94 5.60 -33.13
N LYS A 155 -6.18 4.38 -33.60
CA LYS A 155 -6.95 3.36 -32.86
C LYS A 155 -6.29 3.04 -31.53
N MET A 156 -4.97 2.89 -31.49
CA MET A 156 -4.24 2.61 -30.26
C MET A 156 -4.24 3.82 -29.31
N THR A 157 -4.10 5.02 -29.85
CA THR A 157 -4.18 6.29 -29.10
C THR A 157 -5.52 6.42 -28.40
N ARG A 158 -6.64 6.22 -29.10
CA ARG A 158 -7.98 6.23 -28.50
C ARG A 158 -8.15 5.18 -27.41
N LYS A 159 -7.59 3.98 -27.59
CA LYS A 159 -7.60 2.93 -26.54
C LYS A 159 -6.82 3.37 -25.30
N MET A 160 -5.65 3.99 -25.47
CA MET A 160 -4.86 4.50 -24.34
C MET A 160 -5.58 5.62 -23.61
N GLN A 161 -6.20 6.56 -24.34
CA GLN A 161 -7.00 7.64 -23.73
C GLN A 161 -8.11 7.08 -22.83
N LYS A 162 -8.86 6.07 -23.30
CA LYS A 162 -9.89 5.40 -22.50
C LYS A 162 -9.34 4.74 -21.24
N THR A 163 -8.18 4.08 -21.34
CA THR A 163 -7.53 3.44 -20.18
C THR A 163 -7.09 4.48 -19.14
N LEU A 164 -6.64 5.65 -19.58
CA LEU A 164 -6.15 6.72 -18.70
C LEU A 164 -7.27 7.59 -18.10
N GLU A 165 -8.49 7.52 -18.63
CA GLU A 165 -9.61 8.39 -18.26
C GLU A 165 -9.97 8.32 -16.77
N ASN A 166 -9.88 7.12 -16.17
CA ASN A 166 -10.17 6.87 -14.75
C ASN A 166 -8.94 7.04 -13.84
N THR A 167 -7.86 7.63 -14.36
CA THR A 167 -6.60 7.82 -13.62
C THR A 167 -6.32 9.31 -13.44
N LYS A 168 -5.38 9.65 -12.55
CA LYS A 168 -4.88 11.02 -12.42
C LYS A 168 -4.16 11.55 -13.68
N PHE A 169 -3.88 10.69 -14.65
CA PHE A 169 -3.20 11.01 -15.91
C PHE A 169 -4.18 11.22 -17.07
N ARG A 170 -5.44 11.56 -16.79
CA ARG A 170 -6.41 11.94 -17.82
C ARG A 170 -5.84 13.09 -18.66
N GLY A 171 -5.82 12.89 -19.98
CA GLY A 171 -5.27 13.87 -20.93
C GLY A 171 -3.75 13.85 -21.05
N ALA A 172 -3.07 12.85 -20.50
CA ALA A 172 -1.63 12.68 -20.73
C ALA A 172 -1.31 12.56 -22.23
N PRO A 173 -0.25 13.22 -22.72
CA PRO A 173 0.16 13.13 -24.12
C PRO A 173 0.50 11.70 -24.54
N ILE A 174 0.16 11.37 -25.78
CA ILE A 174 0.49 10.09 -26.42
C ILE A 174 1.22 10.39 -27.72
N ILE A 175 2.45 9.89 -27.86
CA ILE A 175 3.28 10.15 -29.04
C ILE A 175 3.77 8.85 -29.69
N PRO A 176 3.62 8.69 -31.01
CA PRO A 176 4.16 7.55 -31.76
C PRO A 176 5.64 7.74 -32.12
N VAL A 177 6.46 6.72 -31.90
CA VAL A 177 7.90 6.73 -32.24
C VAL A 177 8.37 5.36 -32.74
N ALA A 178 9.51 5.34 -33.43
CA ALA A 178 10.29 4.12 -33.66
C ALA A 178 11.73 4.36 -33.22
N ALA A 179 12.07 3.86 -32.01
CA ALA A 179 13.40 4.07 -31.42
C ALA A 179 14.52 3.30 -32.13
N ARG A 180 14.20 2.14 -32.73
CA ARG A 180 15.13 1.31 -33.49
C ARG A 180 14.39 0.61 -34.63
N PRO A 181 14.16 1.31 -35.76
CA PRO A 181 13.53 0.73 -36.94
C PRO A 181 14.28 -0.51 -37.42
N GLY A 182 13.54 -1.55 -37.85
CA GLY A 182 14.13 -2.79 -38.38
C GLY A 182 14.71 -3.74 -37.32
N GLY A 183 14.70 -3.37 -36.04
CA GLY A 183 15.04 -4.26 -34.93
C GLY A 183 16.54 -4.44 -34.69
N PRO A 184 16.95 -5.51 -33.98
CA PRO A 184 18.33 -5.70 -33.54
C PRO A 184 19.33 -6.06 -34.64
N GLU A 185 18.85 -6.63 -35.75
CA GLU A 185 19.64 -7.10 -36.88
C GLU A 185 19.74 -6.09 -38.02
N ALA A 186 18.92 -5.03 -37.99
CA ALA A 186 18.96 -3.97 -38.98
C ALA A 186 20.27 -3.16 -38.87
N PRO A 187 20.84 -2.73 -40.02
CA PRO A 187 22.02 -1.88 -40.03
C PRO A 187 21.73 -0.57 -39.27
N GLU A 188 22.71 -0.05 -38.54
CA GLU A 188 22.60 1.19 -37.74
C GLU A 188 22.29 2.46 -38.58
N THR A 189 22.14 2.31 -39.89
CA THR A 189 21.82 3.37 -40.85
C THR A 189 20.35 3.82 -40.81
N GLU A 190 19.42 3.00 -40.31
CA GLU A 190 18.02 3.43 -40.17
C GLU A 190 17.85 4.37 -38.98
N ALA A 191 17.56 5.64 -39.26
CA ALA A 191 17.44 6.67 -38.25
C ALA A 191 16.17 6.49 -37.39
N PRO A 192 16.25 6.67 -36.05
CA PRO A 192 15.08 6.70 -35.18
C PRO A 192 14.05 7.74 -35.63
N GLN A 193 12.76 7.39 -35.55
CA GLN A 193 11.65 8.22 -36.02
C GLN A 193 10.87 8.81 -34.84
N GLY A 194 10.50 10.09 -34.91
CA GLY A 194 9.68 10.78 -33.90
C GLY A 194 10.41 11.21 -32.62
N ILE A 195 11.73 11.00 -32.53
CA ILE A 195 12.54 11.37 -31.35
C ILE A 195 12.63 12.88 -31.12
N PRO A 196 12.82 13.75 -32.14
CA PRO A 196 12.86 15.20 -31.93
C PRO A 196 11.55 15.75 -31.34
N GLU A 197 10.41 15.31 -31.87
CA GLU A 197 9.08 15.69 -31.37
C GLU A 197 8.86 15.20 -29.92
N LEU A 198 9.36 14.01 -29.58
CA LEU A 198 9.34 13.52 -28.20
C LEU A 198 10.17 14.40 -27.26
N ILE A 199 11.36 14.87 -27.68
CA ILE A 199 12.19 15.77 -26.88
C ILE A 199 11.47 17.10 -26.63
N GLU A 200 10.86 17.68 -27.67
CA GLU A 200 10.07 18.92 -27.55
C GLU A 200 8.87 18.73 -26.60
N LEU A 201 8.15 17.61 -26.76
CA LEU A 201 7.02 17.27 -25.89
C LEU A 201 7.47 17.11 -24.43
N LEU A 202 8.54 16.35 -24.16
CA LEU A 202 9.10 16.20 -22.81
C LEU A 202 9.49 17.56 -22.23
N THR A 203 10.16 18.38 -23.02
CA THR A 203 10.59 19.73 -22.64
C THR A 203 9.40 20.63 -22.30
N SER A 204 8.26 20.47 -22.98
CA SER A 204 7.02 21.20 -22.65
C SER A 204 6.33 20.68 -21.39
N GLN A 205 6.40 19.36 -21.13
CA GLN A 205 5.67 18.70 -20.04
C GLN A 205 6.39 18.73 -18.70
N ILE A 206 7.73 18.77 -18.70
CA ILE A 206 8.54 18.76 -17.48
C ILE A 206 8.11 19.88 -16.53
N SER A 207 7.83 19.56 -15.27
CA SER A 207 7.70 20.55 -14.21
C SER A 207 8.77 20.26 -13.19
N ILE A 208 9.57 21.27 -12.82
CA ILE A 208 10.52 21.10 -11.73
C ILE A 208 9.69 21.13 -10.44
N PRO A 209 9.67 20.07 -9.63
CA PRO A 209 9.01 20.12 -8.34
C PRO A 209 9.66 21.19 -7.46
N ALA A 210 8.94 21.72 -6.47
CA ALA A 210 9.55 22.60 -5.48
C ALA A 210 10.62 21.81 -4.72
N ARG A 211 11.88 22.02 -5.10
CA ARG A 211 13.04 21.39 -4.47
C ARG A 211 13.41 22.22 -3.26
N ASP A 212 13.01 21.74 -2.10
CA ASP A 212 13.40 22.35 -0.86
C ASP A 212 14.73 21.72 -0.39
N PRO A 213 15.84 22.46 -0.38
CA PRO A 213 17.09 21.98 0.19
C PRO A 213 17.02 21.90 1.72
N SER A 214 15.95 22.40 2.35
CA SER A 214 15.72 22.28 3.78
C SER A 214 15.38 20.85 4.19
N GLY A 215 15.69 20.52 5.45
CA GLY A 215 15.50 19.19 6.00
C GLY A 215 16.72 18.27 5.89
N PRO A 216 16.62 17.04 6.43
CA PRO A 216 17.74 16.12 6.49
C PRO A 216 18.12 15.59 5.10
N PHE A 217 19.43 15.49 4.86
CA PHE A 217 19.97 14.84 3.68
C PHE A 217 19.51 13.38 3.62
N LEU A 218 18.99 12.96 2.47
CA LEU A 218 18.69 11.57 2.16
C LEU A 218 19.03 11.29 0.71
N MET A 219 19.76 10.21 0.46
CA MET A 219 20.19 9.76 -0.85
C MET A 219 19.91 8.26 -1.00
N SER A 220 19.27 7.89 -2.10
CA SER A 220 19.13 6.49 -2.51
C SER A 220 20.36 6.09 -3.31
N VAL A 221 21.14 5.15 -2.79
CA VAL A 221 22.32 4.55 -3.43
C VAL A 221 21.89 3.37 -4.29
N ASP A 222 22.32 3.37 -5.55
CA ASP A 222 22.05 2.29 -6.51
C ASP A 222 23.29 1.45 -6.84
N HIS A 223 24.47 2.05 -6.78
CA HIS A 223 25.73 1.36 -6.96
C HIS A 223 26.78 1.87 -5.98
N CYS A 224 27.59 0.92 -5.51
CA CYS A 224 28.73 1.18 -4.65
C CYS A 224 29.94 0.43 -5.19
N PHE A 225 31.07 1.11 -5.31
CA PHE A 225 32.32 0.50 -5.77
C PHE A 225 33.53 1.22 -5.16
N SER A 226 34.66 0.54 -5.11
CA SER A 226 35.90 1.12 -4.57
C SER A 226 36.83 1.61 -5.67
N ILE A 227 37.47 2.75 -5.43
CA ILE A 227 38.55 3.28 -6.25
C ILE A 227 39.84 3.20 -5.45
N LYS A 228 40.79 2.40 -5.93
CA LYS A 228 42.08 2.17 -5.26
C LYS A 228 42.79 3.51 -5.01
N GLY A 229 43.09 3.80 -3.75
CA GLY A 229 43.78 5.02 -3.31
C GLY A 229 42.89 6.24 -3.05
N GLN A 230 41.61 6.25 -3.47
CA GLN A 230 40.70 7.38 -3.21
C GLN A 230 39.71 7.05 -2.07
N GLY A 231 39.10 5.87 -2.14
CA GLY A 231 38.08 5.42 -1.20
C GLY A 231 36.93 4.70 -1.90
N THR A 232 35.77 4.68 -1.25
CA THR A 232 34.57 4.04 -1.78
C THR A 232 33.63 5.10 -2.36
N VAL A 233 33.14 4.86 -3.57
CA VAL A 233 32.21 5.74 -4.29
C VAL A 233 30.82 5.12 -4.27
N MET A 234 29.84 5.92 -3.86
CA MET A 234 28.42 5.59 -3.87
C MET A 234 27.74 6.49 -4.91
N THR A 235 27.11 5.91 -5.93
CA THR A 235 26.27 6.65 -6.87
C THR A 235 24.81 6.55 -6.48
N GLY A 236 24.05 7.59 -6.74
CA GLY A 236 22.65 7.62 -6.37
C GLY A 236 21.97 8.96 -6.61
N THR A 237 20.72 9.04 -6.19
CA THR A 237 19.86 10.22 -6.34
C THR A 237 19.49 10.79 -4.97
N VAL A 238 19.62 12.10 -4.80
CA VAL A 238 19.21 12.80 -3.57
C VAL A 238 17.69 12.87 -3.52
N LEU A 239 17.10 12.30 -2.47
CA LEU A 239 15.65 12.27 -2.23
C LEU A 239 15.17 13.48 -1.42
N SER A 240 15.98 14.00 -0.49
CA SER A 240 15.67 15.19 0.31
C SER A 240 16.92 15.90 0.82
N GLY A 241 16.76 17.17 1.18
CA GLY A 241 17.82 17.98 1.76
C GLY A 241 18.94 18.32 0.77
N SER A 242 20.13 18.56 1.32
CA SER A 242 21.33 18.90 0.55
C SER A 242 22.59 18.29 1.18
N VAL A 243 23.65 18.17 0.40
CA VAL A 243 24.97 17.72 0.87
C VAL A 243 26.07 18.55 0.23
N SER A 244 27.08 18.88 1.03
CA SER A 244 28.26 19.63 0.62
C SER A 244 29.55 18.85 0.91
N LEU A 245 30.64 19.27 0.25
CA LEU A 245 31.95 18.70 0.52
C LEU A 245 32.33 18.88 2.00
N GLY A 246 32.80 17.81 2.62
CA GLY A 246 33.17 17.79 4.03
C GLY A 246 32.02 17.47 4.99
N ASP A 247 30.78 17.33 4.53
CA ASP A 247 29.68 16.91 5.39
C ASP A 247 29.86 15.46 5.85
N SER A 248 29.23 15.12 6.97
CA SER A 248 29.18 13.75 7.48
C SER A 248 27.88 13.09 7.05
N VAL A 249 27.99 11.89 6.49
CA VAL A 249 26.86 11.06 6.04
C VAL A 249 26.87 9.74 6.78
N GLU A 250 25.71 9.29 7.24
CA GLU A 250 25.50 7.98 7.83
C GLU A 250 25.14 6.96 6.75
N ILE A 251 25.71 5.75 6.90
CA ILE A 251 25.37 4.57 6.11
C ILE A 251 24.68 3.58 7.06
N PRO A 252 23.33 3.60 7.17
CA PRO A 252 22.60 2.82 8.18
C PRO A 252 22.83 1.31 8.08
N ALA A 253 22.99 0.78 6.86
CA ALA A 253 23.29 -0.64 6.64
C ALA A 253 24.58 -1.10 7.33
N LEU A 254 25.54 -0.19 7.51
CA LEU A 254 26.83 -0.44 8.13
C LEU A 254 26.92 0.12 9.55
N LYS A 255 25.97 0.97 9.96
CA LYS A 255 26.00 1.73 11.23
C LYS A 255 27.30 2.52 11.41
N VAL A 256 27.79 3.13 10.33
CA VAL A 256 28.98 3.98 10.34
C VAL A 256 28.69 5.34 9.73
N VAL A 257 29.35 6.36 10.28
CA VAL A 257 29.35 7.72 9.73
C VAL A 257 30.66 7.97 9.00
N ARG A 258 30.58 8.56 7.80
CA ARG A 258 31.74 8.87 6.96
C ARG A 258 31.67 10.31 6.47
N LYS A 259 32.84 10.92 6.28
CA LYS A 259 32.97 12.28 5.73
C LYS A 259 33.02 12.25 4.22
N VAL A 260 32.30 13.16 3.56
CA VAL A 260 32.31 13.36 2.11
C VAL A 260 33.65 13.96 1.68
N LYS A 261 34.43 13.23 0.88
CA LYS A 261 35.74 13.67 0.38
C LYS A 261 35.65 14.41 -0.95
N SER A 262 34.88 13.85 -1.89
CA SER A 262 34.66 14.43 -3.21
C SER A 262 33.28 14.05 -3.71
N MET A 263 32.73 14.88 -4.60
CA MET A 263 31.46 14.66 -5.26
C MET A 263 31.58 14.94 -6.75
N GLN A 264 30.91 14.13 -7.57
CA GLN A 264 30.92 14.26 -9.02
C GLN A 264 29.52 14.02 -9.59
N MET A 265 29.12 14.85 -10.54
CA MET A 265 27.87 14.75 -11.27
C MET A 265 28.19 14.72 -12.77
N PHE A 266 27.84 13.63 -13.46
CA PHE A 266 28.10 13.43 -14.90
C PHE A 266 29.52 13.84 -15.34
N HIS A 267 30.53 13.22 -14.72
CA HIS A 267 31.95 13.48 -14.96
C HIS A 267 32.47 14.87 -14.56
N THR A 268 31.62 15.75 -14.00
CA THR A 268 32.00 17.09 -13.55
C THR A 268 32.09 17.14 -12.01
N PRO A 269 33.19 17.62 -11.41
CA PRO A 269 33.27 17.78 -9.96
C PRO A 269 32.30 18.86 -9.47
N VAL A 270 31.62 18.60 -8.35
CA VAL A 270 30.66 19.52 -7.74
C VAL A 270 30.95 19.70 -6.25
N THR A 271 30.65 20.89 -5.71
CA THR A 271 30.88 21.22 -4.29
C THR A 271 29.67 21.01 -3.40
N SER A 272 28.48 21.01 -4.00
CA SER A 272 27.19 20.83 -3.33
C SER A 272 26.20 20.12 -4.26
N ALA A 273 25.26 19.38 -3.69
CA ALA A 273 24.14 18.78 -4.40
C ALA A 273 22.85 18.90 -3.59
N VAL A 274 21.71 18.98 -4.27
CA VAL A 274 20.39 19.16 -3.67
C VAL A 274 19.41 18.07 -4.12
N GLN A 275 18.21 18.04 -3.53
CA GLN A 275 17.13 17.14 -3.92
C GLN A 275 16.94 17.06 -5.44
N GLY A 276 16.81 15.82 -5.94
CA GLY A 276 16.62 15.48 -7.36
C GLY A 276 17.92 15.33 -8.16
N ASP A 277 19.05 15.76 -7.62
CA ASP A 277 20.34 15.57 -8.27
C ASP A 277 20.82 14.13 -8.18
N ARG A 278 21.44 13.67 -9.27
CA ARG A 278 22.14 12.39 -9.33
C ARG A 278 23.63 12.63 -9.22
N LEU A 279 24.28 12.07 -8.20
CA LEU A 279 25.72 12.25 -7.99
C LEU A 279 26.42 10.98 -7.53
N GLY A 280 27.74 10.97 -7.71
CA GLY A 280 28.67 10.06 -7.03
C GLY A 280 29.32 10.76 -5.85
N ILE A 281 29.22 10.17 -4.65
CA ILE A 281 29.88 10.62 -3.43
C ILE A 281 31.04 9.68 -3.12
N CYS A 282 32.25 10.22 -2.97
CA CYS A 282 33.40 9.48 -2.49
C CYS A 282 33.59 9.68 -0.99
N VAL A 283 33.72 8.59 -0.26
CA VAL A 283 33.98 8.56 1.19
C VAL A 283 35.20 7.71 1.53
N THR A 284 35.62 7.76 2.79
CA THR A 284 36.66 6.86 3.30
C THR A 284 36.29 5.39 3.07
N GLN A 285 37.28 4.61 2.64
CA GLN A 285 37.16 3.22 2.21
C GLN A 285 36.35 2.34 3.17
N PHE A 286 35.42 1.58 2.60
CA PHE A 286 34.72 0.44 3.20
C PHE A 286 34.43 -0.61 2.12
N ASP A 287 34.05 -1.83 2.51
CA ASP A 287 33.73 -2.90 1.55
C ASP A 287 32.40 -2.62 0.80
N PRO A 288 32.42 -2.42 -0.53
CA PRO A 288 31.21 -2.17 -1.31
C PRO A 288 30.18 -3.30 -1.24
N LYS A 289 30.60 -4.54 -0.99
CA LYS A 289 29.69 -5.69 -0.90
C LYS A 289 28.70 -5.59 0.25
N LEU A 290 29.02 -4.79 1.26
CA LEU A 290 28.14 -4.57 2.41
C LEU A 290 27.02 -3.56 2.11
N LEU A 291 27.12 -2.81 1.01
CA LEU A 291 26.12 -1.84 0.57
C LEU A 291 26.04 -1.84 -0.96
N GLU A 292 25.33 -2.79 -1.55
CA GLU A 292 25.09 -2.79 -3.01
C GLU A 292 24.04 -1.72 -3.39
N ARG A 293 22.94 -1.67 -2.64
CA ARG A 293 21.88 -0.66 -2.73
C ARG A 293 21.39 -0.31 -1.33
N GLY A 294 20.94 0.92 -1.12
CA GLY A 294 20.40 1.32 0.16
C GLY A 294 20.23 2.82 0.30
N LEU A 295 20.07 3.27 1.55
CA LEU A 295 19.95 4.67 1.89
C LEU A 295 21.26 5.18 2.51
N VAL A 296 21.58 6.43 2.21
CA VAL A 296 22.61 7.21 2.89
C VAL A 296 21.94 8.50 3.33
N CYS A 297 22.16 8.93 4.56
CA CYS A 297 21.42 10.05 5.13
C CYS A 297 22.29 10.95 6.01
N ALA A 298 21.72 12.07 6.45
CA ALA A 298 22.25 12.80 7.57
C ALA A 298 22.31 11.87 8.81
N PRO A 299 23.34 11.97 9.66
CA PRO A 299 23.43 11.16 10.87
C PRO A 299 22.18 11.29 11.75
N GLU A 300 21.69 10.17 12.27
CA GLU A 300 20.56 10.07 13.20
C GLU A 300 19.23 10.57 12.63
N SER A 301 19.13 10.81 11.32
CA SER A 301 17.90 11.35 10.71
C SER A 301 16.88 10.28 10.32
N LEU A 302 17.33 9.04 10.11
CA LEU A 302 16.47 7.91 9.78
C LEU A 302 16.19 7.07 11.02
N HIS A 303 15.02 6.46 11.05
CA HIS A 303 14.65 5.52 12.10
C HIS A 303 14.52 4.10 11.55
N THR A 304 14.75 3.14 12.44
CA THR A 304 14.55 1.72 12.16
C THR A 304 13.28 1.24 12.87
N VAL A 305 12.30 0.77 12.10
CA VAL A 305 10.98 0.38 12.60
C VAL A 305 10.78 -1.14 12.51
N HIS A 306 10.13 -1.70 13.54
CA HIS A 306 9.77 -3.13 13.60
C HIS A 306 8.31 -3.37 13.20
N ALA A 307 7.47 -2.36 13.41
CA ALA A 307 6.10 -2.31 12.94
C ALA A 307 5.73 -0.86 12.57
N ALA A 308 4.66 -0.67 11.82
CA ALA A 308 4.21 0.66 11.46
C ALA A 308 2.68 0.74 11.31
N VAL A 309 2.11 1.87 11.70
CA VAL A 309 0.74 2.25 11.33
C VAL A 309 0.82 2.98 10.00
N ILE A 310 0.13 2.44 9.00
CA ILE A 310 0.08 2.98 7.65
C ILE A 310 -1.35 3.34 7.27
N SER A 311 -1.54 4.38 6.46
CA SER A 311 -2.79 4.50 5.69
C SER A 311 -2.84 3.39 4.64
N VAL A 312 -4.04 2.99 4.23
CA VAL A 312 -4.23 1.95 3.21
C VAL A 312 -5.30 2.38 2.22
N GLU A 313 -4.94 2.34 0.95
CA GLU A 313 -5.83 2.40 -0.19
C GLU A 313 -5.61 1.17 -1.05
N LYS A 314 -6.70 0.42 -1.29
CA LYS A 314 -6.64 -0.78 -2.14
C LYS A 314 -6.45 -0.38 -3.60
N ILE A 315 -5.57 -1.10 -4.29
CA ILE A 315 -5.38 -0.95 -5.73
C ILE A 315 -6.57 -1.63 -6.46
N PRO A 316 -7.36 -0.91 -7.27
CA PRO A 316 -8.56 -1.47 -7.90
C PRO A 316 -8.29 -2.67 -8.82
N TYR A 317 -7.12 -2.70 -9.45
CA TYR A 317 -6.72 -3.77 -10.36
C TYR A 317 -6.29 -5.07 -9.65
N PHE A 318 -6.11 -5.03 -8.33
CA PHE A 318 -5.79 -6.22 -7.53
C PHE A 318 -7.02 -7.09 -7.34
N ARG A 319 -6.97 -8.30 -7.89
CA ARG A 319 -8.04 -9.30 -7.72
C ARG A 319 -7.79 -10.10 -6.45
N GLY A 320 -8.52 -9.73 -5.39
CA GLY A 320 -8.52 -10.47 -4.13
C GLY A 320 -8.92 -9.62 -2.93
N PRO A 321 -9.30 -10.28 -1.82
CA PRO A 321 -9.51 -9.58 -0.55
C PRO A 321 -8.16 -9.26 0.11
N LEU A 322 -8.12 -8.12 0.81
CA LEU A 322 -7.02 -7.79 1.72
C LEU A 322 -7.43 -8.25 3.11
N GLN A 323 -6.93 -9.41 3.54
CA GLN A 323 -7.32 -10.03 4.81
C GLN A 323 -6.35 -9.69 5.94
N THR A 324 -6.89 -9.44 7.12
CA THR A 324 -6.10 -9.32 8.34
C THR A 324 -5.37 -10.64 8.62
N LYS A 325 -4.12 -10.54 9.10
CA LYS A 325 -3.12 -11.60 9.30
C LYS A 325 -2.51 -12.19 8.03
N ALA A 326 -2.93 -11.76 6.84
CA ALA A 326 -2.23 -12.13 5.62
C ALA A 326 -0.83 -11.51 5.58
N LYS A 327 0.10 -12.21 4.91
CA LYS A 327 1.45 -11.71 4.66
C LYS A 327 1.52 -11.08 3.27
N PHE A 328 2.25 -9.98 3.18
CA PHE A 328 2.51 -9.28 1.93
C PHE A 328 3.99 -8.90 1.84
N HIS A 329 4.47 -8.76 0.61
CA HIS A 329 5.72 -8.06 0.33
C HIS A 329 5.46 -6.57 0.46
N ILE A 330 5.98 -5.96 1.51
CA ILE A 330 5.83 -4.55 1.84
C ILE A 330 7.08 -3.81 1.40
N THR A 331 6.93 -2.91 0.44
CA THR A 331 8.00 -2.00 0.00
C THR A 331 7.85 -0.68 0.73
N VAL A 332 8.88 -0.27 1.46
CA VAL A 332 8.96 0.96 2.24
C VAL A 332 10.18 1.71 1.72
N GLY A 333 9.96 2.78 0.96
CA GLY A 333 11.06 3.44 0.24
C GLY A 333 11.73 2.49 -0.76
N HIS A 334 13.01 2.19 -0.52
CA HIS A 334 13.85 1.35 -1.38
C HIS A 334 14.08 -0.07 -0.83
N GLU A 335 13.52 -0.40 0.34
CA GLU A 335 13.60 -1.73 0.94
C GLU A 335 12.27 -2.47 0.80
N THR A 336 12.33 -3.76 0.50
CA THR A 336 11.14 -4.63 0.50
C THR A 336 11.32 -5.76 1.51
N VAL A 337 10.39 -5.85 2.45
CA VAL A 337 10.36 -6.87 3.49
C VAL A 337 9.00 -7.57 3.52
N MET A 338 8.95 -8.80 4.05
CA MET A 338 7.69 -9.45 4.35
C MET A 338 7.07 -8.84 5.61
N GLY A 339 5.76 -8.59 5.58
CA GLY A 339 5.02 -8.07 6.72
C GLY A 339 3.63 -8.68 6.83
N ARG A 340 3.18 -8.88 8.07
CA ARG A 340 1.80 -9.26 8.38
C ARG A 340 0.97 -8.00 8.61
N VAL A 341 -0.24 -7.95 8.06
CA VAL A 341 -1.11 -6.76 8.15
C VAL A 341 -2.33 -7.00 9.04
N MET A 342 -2.75 -5.99 9.78
CA MET A 342 -4.02 -5.96 10.50
C MET A 342 -4.79 -4.70 10.13
N PHE A 343 -5.94 -4.85 9.47
CA PHE A 343 -6.75 -3.72 9.01
C PHE A 343 -7.68 -3.20 10.10
N PHE A 344 -7.90 -1.90 10.08
CA PHE A 344 -8.89 -1.24 10.91
C PHE A 344 -9.43 0.02 10.23
N SER A 345 -10.65 0.41 10.61
CA SER A 345 -11.38 1.55 10.09
C SER A 345 -11.61 2.58 11.20
N PRO A 346 -12.06 3.81 10.88
CA PRO A 346 -12.61 4.70 11.90
C PRO A 346 -13.83 4.05 12.58
N ALA A 347 -14.29 4.64 13.68
CA ALA A 347 -15.59 4.28 14.24
C ALA A 347 -16.71 4.53 13.20
N PRO A 348 -17.81 3.75 13.18
CA PRO A 348 -18.91 3.91 12.22
C PRO A 348 -19.44 5.35 12.09
N ASP A 349 -19.51 6.06 13.21
CA ASP A 349 -20.00 7.45 13.28
C ASP A 349 -19.05 8.46 12.60
N SER A 350 -17.81 8.04 12.31
CA SER A 350 -16.73 8.87 11.77
C SER A 350 -16.28 8.46 10.37
N PHE A 351 -17.06 7.65 9.63
CA PHE A 351 -16.69 7.17 8.29
C PHE A 351 -16.48 8.29 7.26
N ASP A 352 -17.16 9.43 7.43
CA ASP A 352 -17.12 10.58 6.52
C ASP A 352 -16.05 11.62 6.85
N HIS A 353 -15.26 11.41 7.91
CA HIS A 353 -14.17 12.31 8.26
C HIS A 353 -13.16 12.43 7.12
N LYS A 354 -12.57 13.62 6.99
CA LYS A 354 -11.56 13.88 5.96
C LYS A 354 -10.33 13.01 6.21
N PRO A 355 -9.74 12.42 5.16
CA PRO A 355 -8.53 11.63 5.31
C PRO A 355 -7.36 12.51 5.79
N VAL A 356 -6.61 12.02 6.77
CA VAL A 356 -5.43 12.68 7.33
C VAL A 356 -4.19 11.83 6.99
N LEU A 357 -3.24 12.41 6.25
CA LEU A 357 -2.09 11.67 5.70
C LEU A 357 -0.74 12.12 6.29
N ASP A 358 -0.73 13.09 7.18
CA ASP A 358 0.47 13.67 7.80
C ASP A 358 0.71 13.18 9.23
N SER A 359 -0.29 12.58 9.86
CA SER A 359 -0.27 12.19 11.27
C SER A 359 -1.28 11.09 11.58
N PHE A 360 -1.17 10.50 12.77
CA PHE A 360 -2.11 9.50 13.29
C PHE A 360 -2.55 9.87 14.71
N ASP A 361 -3.87 9.91 14.94
CA ASP A 361 -4.45 10.28 16.24
C ASP A 361 -4.69 9.05 17.11
N PHE A 362 -3.90 8.89 18.17
CA PHE A 362 -4.02 7.82 19.16
C PHE A 362 -5.14 8.05 20.20
N SER A 363 -5.74 9.23 20.24
CA SER A 363 -6.83 9.54 21.18
C SER A 363 -8.17 8.92 20.73
N GLN A 364 -8.35 8.74 19.42
CA GLN A 364 -9.55 8.18 18.81
C GLN A 364 -9.64 6.66 18.96
N GLU A 365 -10.88 6.15 18.89
CA GLU A 365 -11.15 4.71 18.84
C GLU A 365 -11.31 4.25 17.40
N TYR A 366 -10.79 3.05 17.10
CA TYR A 366 -10.81 2.46 15.78
C TYR A 366 -11.49 1.10 15.79
N LEU A 367 -12.26 0.80 14.75
CA LEU A 367 -12.95 -0.47 14.60
C LEU A 367 -12.05 -1.46 13.86
N PHE A 368 -11.78 -2.60 14.50
CA PHE A 368 -11.05 -3.70 13.88
C PHE A 368 -11.83 -4.26 12.67
N GLN A 369 -11.11 -4.59 11.59
CA GLN A 369 -11.68 -5.23 10.41
C GLN A 369 -10.96 -6.56 10.09
N GLU A 370 -11.72 -7.62 9.81
CA GLU A 370 -11.13 -8.90 9.35
C GLU A 370 -10.60 -8.79 7.90
N GLN A 371 -11.10 -7.81 7.13
CA GLN A 371 -10.63 -7.49 5.79
C GLN A 371 -10.82 -6.00 5.46
N TYR A 372 -10.05 -5.47 4.51
CA TYR A 372 -10.25 -4.12 3.99
C TYR A 372 -11.64 -3.95 3.38
N LEU A 373 -12.34 -2.87 3.75
CA LEU A 373 -13.68 -2.56 3.26
C LEU A 373 -13.56 -1.92 1.87
N CYS A 374 -14.12 -2.59 0.85
CA CYS A 374 -14.17 -2.07 -0.51
C CYS A 374 -15.55 -1.45 -0.75
N PRO A 375 -15.65 -0.27 -1.40
CA PRO A 375 -16.92 0.20 -1.94
C PRO A 375 -17.48 -0.90 -2.83
N SER A 376 -18.73 -1.31 -2.60
CA SER A 376 -19.41 -2.20 -3.54
C SER A 376 -19.41 -1.50 -4.90
N SER A 377 -18.65 -2.04 -5.85
CA SER A 377 -18.77 -1.63 -7.24
C SER A 377 -20.24 -1.78 -7.64
N ALA A 378 -20.85 -0.72 -8.15
CA ALA A 378 -22.09 -0.80 -8.93
C ALA A 378 -22.01 -1.98 -9.92
N PRO A 379 -23.13 -2.67 -10.21
CA PRO A 379 -23.10 -4.00 -10.78
C PRO A 379 -22.43 -3.97 -12.16
N ALA A 380 -21.33 -4.72 -12.29
CA ALA A 380 -20.94 -5.22 -13.59
C ALA A 380 -22.09 -6.12 -14.06
N ALA A 381 -22.65 -5.83 -15.24
CA ALA A 381 -23.71 -6.58 -15.86
C ALA A 381 -23.43 -8.10 -15.80
N THR A 382 -24.23 -8.82 -15.02
CA THR A 382 -24.28 -10.27 -15.05
C THR A 382 -25.49 -10.69 -15.86
N ASP A 383 -25.22 -11.42 -16.92
CA ASP A 383 -26.18 -12.21 -17.66
C ASP A 383 -27.06 -13.02 -16.71
N THR A 384 -28.35 -13.00 -17.02
CA THR A 384 -29.41 -13.79 -16.41
C THR A 384 -29.14 -15.29 -16.55
N THR A 385 -29.03 -16.01 -15.43
CA THR A 385 -29.65 -17.33 -15.30
C THR A 385 -30.04 -17.62 -13.85
N ASP A 386 -31.28 -18.08 -13.76
CA ASP A 386 -32.10 -18.35 -12.59
C ASP A 386 -31.74 -19.69 -11.92
N SER A 387 -31.73 -19.76 -10.58
CA SER A 387 -32.20 -20.88 -9.75
C SER A 387 -31.71 -20.78 -8.30
N GLY A 388 -32.66 -20.89 -7.37
CA GLY A 388 -32.56 -20.45 -5.98
C GLY A 388 -32.08 -21.46 -4.94
N GLY A 389 -31.95 -20.97 -3.71
CA GLY A 389 -31.61 -21.71 -2.49
C GLY A 389 -31.30 -20.76 -1.34
N ASP A 390 -32.30 -20.49 -0.50
CA ASP A 390 -32.24 -19.65 0.70
C ASP A 390 -31.39 -20.28 1.80
N ASP A 391 -30.33 -19.58 2.23
CA ASP A 391 -29.63 -19.83 3.50
C ASP A 391 -29.03 -18.52 4.05
N LYS A 392 -29.87 -17.74 4.77
CA LYS A 392 -29.49 -16.46 5.38
C LYS A 392 -28.62 -16.69 6.63
N LYS A 393 -27.29 -16.63 6.47
CA LYS A 393 -26.36 -16.35 7.57
C LYS A 393 -26.40 -14.86 7.91
N ALA A 394 -26.96 -14.53 9.07
CA ALA A 394 -26.95 -13.19 9.66
C ALA A 394 -25.51 -12.71 9.90
N GLY A 395 -25.15 -11.59 9.28
CA GLY A 395 -23.82 -10.98 9.39
C GLY A 395 -23.38 -10.11 8.21
N GLN A 396 -24.19 -9.93 7.16
CA GLN A 396 -23.92 -8.92 6.13
C GLN A 396 -24.54 -7.59 6.55
N ALA A 397 -23.69 -6.59 6.73
CA ALA A 397 -24.09 -5.21 6.87
C ALA A 397 -24.99 -4.81 5.68
N SER A 398 -26.05 -4.07 5.97
CA SER A 398 -26.80 -3.24 5.02
C SER A 398 -25.85 -2.57 4.02
N GLU A 399 -26.21 -2.51 2.74
CA GLU A 399 -25.52 -1.82 1.63
C GLU A 399 -24.50 -0.77 2.14
N GLY A 400 -23.25 -1.22 2.31
CA GLY A 400 -22.36 -0.65 3.32
C GLY A 400 -21.60 0.57 2.81
N HIS A 401 -21.95 1.74 3.33
CA HIS A 401 -21.14 2.95 3.21
C HIS A 401 -19.69 2.65 3.62
N CYS A 402 -18.74 2.89 2.72
CA CYS A 402 -17.33 2.59 2.99
C CYS A 402 -16.63 3.82 3.58
N PRO A 403 -15.74 3.62 4.57
CA PRO A 403 -15.03 4.72 5.19
C PRO A 403 -14.11 5.41 4.18
N ARG A 404 -13.99 6.74 4.30
CA ARG A 404 -13.09 7.54 3.45
C ARG A 404 -11.61 7.25 3.68
N GLN A 405 -11.26 6.76 4.86
CA GLN A 405 -9.89 6.39 5.21
C GLN A 405 -9.88 5.07 5.96
N GLN A 406 -8.89 4.24 5.68
CA GLN A 406 -8.61 3.01 6.40
C GLN A 406 -7.10 2.92 6.68
N TRP A 407 -6.77 2.12 7.67
CA TRP A 407 -5.39 1.94 8.10
C TRP A 407 -5.07 0.45 8.26
N ALA A 408 -3.78 0.18 8.31
CA ALA A 408 -3.29 -1.11 8.77
C ALA A 408 -2.12 -0.93 9.73
N LEU A 409 -2.03 -1.86 10.68
CA LEU A 409 -0.81 -2.13 11.40
C LEU A 409 -0.03 -3.17 10.59
N VAL A 410 1.19 -2.84 10.19
CA VAL A 410 2.12 -3.75 9.54
C VAL A 410 3.17 -4.19 10.56
N GLU A 411 3.30 -5.49 10.76
CA GLU A 411 4.35 -6.11 11.57
C GLU A 411 5.39 -6.70 10.61
N PHE A 412 6.60 -6.13 10.59
CA PHE A 412 7.64 -6.56 9.67
C PHE A 412 8.37 -7.79 10.22
N GLU A 413 8.71 -8.75 9.35
CA GLU A 413 9.52 -9.92 9.74
C GLU A 413 10.98 -9.54 10.02
N LYS A 414 11.46 -8.48 9.37
CA LYS A 414 12.77 -7.87 9.62
C LYS A 414 12.58 -6.36 9.80
N PRO A 415 13.36 -5.71 10.68
CA PRO A 415 13.29 -4.27 10.82
C PRO A 415 13.65 -3.56 9.52
N VAL A 416 13.03 -2.41 9.30
CA VAL A 416 13.20 -1.60 8.08
C VAL A 416 13.69 -0.21 8.46
N THR A 417 14.65 0.33 7.73
CA THR A 417 15.12 1.71 7.95
C THR A 417 14.53 2.61 6.87
N CYS A 418 13.76 3.62 7.29
CA CYS A 418 13.01 4.45 6.36
C CYS A 418 12.88 5.90 6.85
N PRO A 419 12.54 6.85 5.96
CA PRO A 419 12.15 8.18 6.40
C PRO A 419 10.72 8.17 6.94
N ARG A 420 10.41 9.16 7.79
CA ARG A 420 9.03 9.40 8.25
C ARG A 420 8.12 9.77 7.08
N LEU A 421 6.84 9.40 7.17
CA LEU A 421 5.82 9.71 6.15
C LEU A 421 6.18 9.20 4.75
N CYS A 422 6.98 8.14 4.65
CA CYS A 422 7.33 7.55 3.37
C CYS A 422 6.17 6.77 2.74
N LEU A 423 6.23 6.62 1.42
CA LEU A 423 5.32 5.76 0.68
C LEU A 423 5.52 4.28 1.04
N VAL A 424 4.41 3.56 1.19
CA VAL A 424 4.35 2.13 1.43
C VAL A 424 3.51 1.45 0.35
N ILE A 425 4.01 0.34 -0.20
CA ILE A 425 3.29 -0.47 -1.19
C ILE A 425 3.28 -1.93 -0.72
N GLY A 426 2.08 -2.50 -0.58
CA GLY A 426 1.87 -3.92 -0.32
C GLY A 426 1.61 -4.70 -1.61
N SER A 427 2.28 -5.84 -1.77
CA SER A 427 2.22 -6.65 -2.99
C SER A 427 2.28 -8.16 -2.70
N ARG A 428 1.80 -8.97 -3.65
CA ARG A 428 1.93 -10.44 -3.64
C ARG A 428 2.87 -10.88 -4.75
N LEU A 429 4.17 -10.84 -4.46
CA LEU A 429 5.22 -11.14 -5.45
C LEU A 429 5.50 -12.63 -5.63
N ASP A 430 4.98 -13.48 -4.73
CA ASP A 430 5.03 -14.94 -4.86
C ASP A 430 4.05 -15.49 -5.90
N ALA A 431 3.16 -14.64 -6.41
CA ALA A 431 2.23 -15.01 -7.47
C ALA A 431 2.99 -15.28 -8.79
N ASP A 432 2.41 -16.14 -9.63
CA ASP A 432 2.98 -16.50 -10.92
C ASP A 432 3.34 -15.25 -11.76
N ILE A 433 4.56 -15.25 -12.29
CA ILE A 433 5.12 -14.19 -13.15
C ILE A 433 4.29 -14.01 -14.42
N HIS A 434 3.61 -15.07 -14.88
CA HIS A 434 2.75 -15.07 -16.06
C HIS A 434 1.26 -14.80 -15.73
N ALA A 435 0.93 -14.54 -14.46
CA ALA A 435 -0.44 -14.24 -14.07
C ALA A 435 -0.95 -12.95 -14.73
N ASN A 436 -2.16 -13.01 -15.30
CA ASN A 436 -2.82 -11.88 -15.96
C ASN A 436 -3.51 -10.91 -14.96
N THR A 437 -3.01 -10.83 -13.73
CA THR A 437 -3.61 -10.00 -12.66
C THR A 437 -2.55 -9.13 -12.02
N CYS A 438 -2.93 -7.91 -11.61
CA CYS A 438 -2.02 -7.01 -10.91
C CYS A 438 -1.59 -7.62 -9.57
N ARG A 439 -0.29 -7.63 -9.30
CA ARG A 439 0.29 -8.16 -8.05
C ARG A 439 0.39 -7.12 -6.94
N LEU A 440 0.23 -5.84 -7.27
CA LEU A 440 0.23 -4.73 -6.32
C LEU A 440 -1.14 -4.67 -5.66
N ALA A 441 -1.20 -4.81 -4.34
CA ALA A 441 -2.43 -5.03 -3.60
C ALA A 441 -3.00 -3.73 -2.99
N PHE A 442 -2.13 -2.92 -2.38
CA PHE A 442 -2.50 -1.65 -1.77
C PHE A 442 -1.30 -0.70 -1.71
N HIS A 443 -1.57 0.58 -1.52
CA HIS A 443 -0.55 1.58 -1.21
C HIS A 443 -1.02 2.49 -0.06
N GLY A 444 -0.10 3.28 0.48
CA GLY A 444 -0.41 4.28 1.49
C GLY A 444 0.84 4.94 2.05
N VAL A 445 0.68 5.63 3.17
CA VAL A 445 1.73 6.44 3.80
C VAL A 445 2.05 5.87 5.17
N LEU A 446 3.33 5.82 5.53
CA LEU A 446 3.80 5.46 6.87
C LEU A 446 3.53 6.61 7.84
N LEU A 447 2.39 6.56 8.53
CA LEU A 447 1.95 7.62 9.45
C LEU A 447 2.70 7.58 10.79
N HIS A 448 2.97 6.37 11.31
CA HIS A 448 3.68 6.21 12.57
C HIS A 448 4.53 4.94 12.59
N GLY A 449 5.83 5.09 12.85
CA GLY A 449 6.79 3.99 12.98
C GLY A 449 6.94 3.54 14.43
N LEU A 450 7.01 2.23 14.67
CA LEU A 450 7.25 1.63 15.97
C LEU A 450 8.71 1.15 16.04
N GLU A 451 9.54 1.94 16.71
CA GLU A 451 11.01 1.75 16.75
C GLU A 451 11.43 0.69 17.79
N ASP A 452 10.72 0.63 18.92
CA ASP A 452 10.97 -0.36 19.99
C ASP A 452 10.80 -1.80 19.50
N LYS A 453 11.71 -2.70 19.87
CA LYS A 453 11.54 -4.15 19.63
C LYS A 453 10.34 -4.74 20.35
N ASN A 454 10.04 -4.22 21.54
CA ASN A 454 8.93 -4.66 22.38
C ASN A 454 7.70 -3.75 22.21
N TYR A 455 7.50 -3.20 21.01
CA TYR A 455 6.39 -2.31 20.68
C TYR A 455 5.01 -2.86 21.06
N ALA A 456 4.87 -4.19 21.11
CA ALA A 456 3.65 -4.87 21.52
C ALA A 456 3.20 -4.52 22.95
N GLU A 457 4.16 -4.24 23.84
CA GLU A 457 3.89 -3.88 25.24
C GLU A 457 4.04 -2.36 25.46
N SER A 458 5.00 -1.70 24.81
CA SER A 458 5.28 -0.28 25.03
C SER A 458 4.33 0.67 24.29
N CYS A 459 3.93 0.31 23.06
CA CYS A 459 3.26 1.22 22.14
C CYS A 459 1.85 0.78 21.75
N LEU A 460 1.62 -0.51 21.46
CA LEU A 460 0.31 -1.01 21.03
C LEU A 460 -0.83 -0.76 22.01
N PRO A 461 -0.64 -0.75 23.35
CA PRO A 461 -1.74 -0.40 24.27
C PRO A 461 -2.29 1.02 24.08
N LYS A 462 -1.53 1.93 23.45
CA LYS A 462 -2.02 3.28 23.10
C LYS A 462 -2.96 3.27 21.89
N LEU A 463 -2.88 2.24 21.04
CA LEU A 463 -3.72 2.09 19.85
C LEU A 463 -5.07 1.48 20.23
N ARG A 464 -6.12 2.32 20.26
CA ARG A 464 -7.47 1.94 20.71
C ARG A 464 -8.30 1.23 19.64
N VAL A 465 -7.79 0.11 19.12
CA VAL A 465 -8.52 -0.73 18.16
C VAL A 465 -9.38 -1.74 18.92
N TYR A 466 -10.69 -1.78 18.64
CA TYR A 466 -11.63 -2.70 19.28
C TYR A 466 -12.36 -3.60 18.28
N LYS A 467 -12.69 -4.81 18.73
CA LYS A 467 -13.68 -5.68 18.08
C LYS A 467 -15.03 -5.47 18.75
N LEU A 468 -16.04 -5.09 17.98
CA LEU A 468 -17.41 -5.14 18.46
C LEU A 468 -17.86 -6.61 18.55
N LYS A 469 -18.30 -7.03 19.73
CA LYS A 469 -18.73 -8.41 19.99
C LYS A 469 -20.20 -8.40 20.40
N HIS A 470 -20.98 -9.16 19.65
CA HIS A 470 -22.35 -9.50 19.98
C HIS A 470 -22.40 -10.96 20.42
N LYS A 471 -23.04 -11.21 21.55
CA LYS A 471 -23.29 -12.54 22.07
C LYS A 471 -24.77 -12.69 22.33
N HIS A 472 -25.32 -13.82 21.91
CA HIS A 472 -26.70 -14.19 22.16
C HIS A 472 -26.73 -15.40 23.10
N GLY A 473 -27.67 -15.36 24.03
CA GLY A 473 -27.94 -16.44 24.96
C GLY A 473 -29.44 -16.55 25.18
N VAL A 474 -29.84 -17.43 26.08
CA VAL A 474 -31.25 -17.62 26.43
C VAL A 474 -31.40 -17.63 27.93
N VAL A 475 -32.54 -17.13 28.40
CA VAL A 475 -32.94 -17.29 29.80
C VAL A 475 -33.36 -18.75 30.01
N GLU A 476 -32.73 -19.43 30.97
CA GLU A 476 -33.06 -20.80 31.33
C GLU A 476 -34.18 -20.87 32.36
N ARG A 477 -34.07 -20.05 33.40
CA ARG A 477 -35.04 -20.01 34.50
C ARG A 477 -35.01 -18.66 35.22
N VAL A 478 -36.16 -18.32 35.79
CA VAL A 478 -36.31 -17.19 36.72
C VAL A 478 -36.01 -17.66 38.14
N MET A 479 -35.27 -16.86 38.92
CA MET A 479 -35.07 -17.13 40.35
C MET A 479 -36.06 -16.33 41.20
N ASP A 480 -36.17 -15.05 40.90
CA ASP A 480 -37.06 -14.10 41.56
C ASP A 480 -37.47 -13.01 40.57
N ASP A 481 -38.30 -12.07 41.01
CA ASP A 481 -38.83 -10.99 40.16
C ASP A 481 -37.74 -10.05 39.59
N TYR A 482 -36.51 -10.12 40.11
CA TYR A 482 -35.39 -9.26 39.72
C TYR A 482 -34.16 -10.05 39.26
N SER A 483 -34.23 -11.38 39.16
CA SER A 483 -33.08 -12.22 38.88
C SER A 483 -33.42 -13.39 37.99
N VAL A 484 -32.62 -13.56 36.94
CA VAL A 484 -32.75 -14.67 35.99
C VAL A 484 -31.42 -15.40 35.82
N ILE A 485 -31.50 -16.70 35.49
CA ILE A 485 -30.35 -17.50 35.10
C ILE A 485 -30.31 -17.60 33.59
N GLY A 486 -29.24 -17.05 33.01
CA GLY A 486 -28.93 -17.17 31.59
C GLY A 486 -28.06 -18.39 31.30
N ARG A 487 -28.22 -18.95 30.10
CA ARG A 487 -27.33 -19.99 29.54
C ARG A 487 -26.99 -19.68 28.08
N SER A 488 -26.05 -20.43 27.52
CA SER A 488 -25.65 -20.38 26.11
C SER A 488 -25.00 -19.07 25.62
N LEU A 489 -24.79 -18.07 26.49
CA LEU A 489 -24.04 -16.84 26.16
C LEU A 489 -22.51 -17.05 26.16
N PHE A 490 -22.04 -17.97 27.01
CA PHE A 490 -20.62 -18.26 27.23
C PHE A 490 -20.31 -19.74 27.04
N LYS A 491 -19.12 -20.04 26.51
CA LYS A 491 -18.58 -21.42 26.51
C LYS A 491 -18.21 -21.80 27.94
N LYS A 492 -18.24 -23.10 28.28
CA LYS A 492 -17.95 -23.61 29.64
C LYS A 492 -16.60 -23.12 30.20
N GLU A 493 -15.60 -22.94 29.35
CA GLU A 493 -14.24 -22.50 29.70
C GLU A 493 -14.09 -20.97 29.88
N THR A 494 -15.16 -20.20 29.68
CA THR A 494 -15.09 -18.73 29.73
C THR A 494 -15.08 -18.25 31.17
N ASN A 495 -14.12 -17.40 31.55
CA ASN A 495 -14.15 -16.73 32.85
C ASN A 495 -15.27 -15.67 32.88
N ILE A 496 -16.39 -16.00 33.51
CA ILE A 496 -17.59 -15.14 33.63
C ILE A 496 -17.30 -13.90 34.50
N GLN A 497 -16.33 -13.95 35.42
CA GLN A 497 -15.99 -12.81 36.28
C GLN A 497 -15.60 -11.56 35.49
N LEU A 498 -15.02 -11.73 34.30
CA LEU A 498 -14.65 -10.61 33.42
C LEU A 498 -15.88 -9.87 32.87
N PHE A 499 -17.05 -10.50 32.86
CA PHE A 499 -18.31 -9.98 32.30
C PHE A 499 -19.26 -9.47 33.38
N VAL A 500 -18.91 -9.61 34.66
CA VAL A 500 -19.71 -9.12 35.78
C VAL A 500 -19.80 -7.59 35.71
N GLY A 501 -21.00 -7.05 35.91
CA GLY A 501 -21.31 -5.63 35.78
C GLY A 501 -21.69 -5.17 34.37
N LEU A 502 -21.57 -6.04 33.35
CA LEU A 502 -22.00 -5.69 32.00
C LEU A 502 -23.53 -5.78 31.85
N LYS A 503 -24.10 -4.80 31.14
CA LYS A 503 -25.51 -4.69 30.77
C LYS A 503 -25.86 -5.71 29.69
N VAL A 504 -27.00 -6.39 29.84
CA VAL A 504 -27.54 -7.37 28.90
C VAL A 504 -28.99 -6.99 28.60
N HIS A 505 -29.38 -7.06 27.34
CA HIS A 505 -30.75 -6.76 26.93
C HIS A 505 -31.54 -8.05 26.75
N LEU A 506 -32.75 -8.09 27.29
CA LEU A 506 -33.68 -9.19 27.06
C LEU A 506 -34.49 -8.89 25.79
N SER A 507 -34.92 -9.93 25.07
CA SER A 507 -35.78 -9.78 23.88
C SER A 507 -37.12 -9.11 24.18
N THR A 508 -37.53 -9.09 25.45
CA THR A 508 -38.72 -8.42 25.97
C THR A 508 -38.50 -6.94 26.30
N GLY A 509 -37.31 -6.39 26.04
CA GLY A 509 -36.99 -4.97 26.20
C GLY A 509 -36.40 -4.58 27.56
N GLU A 510 -36.23 -5.52 28.47
CA GLU A 510 -35.65 -5.28 29.80
C GLU A 510 -34.13 -5.16 29.76
N LEU A 511 -33.58 -4.29 30.62
CA LEU A 511 -32.16 -4.14 30.84
C LEU A 511 -31.73 -4.90 32.10
N GLY A 512 -30.92 -5.93 31.93
CA GLY A 512 -30.27 -6.68 33.02
C GLY A 512 -28.79 -6.34 33.15
N VAL A 513 -28.18 -6.76 34.26
CA VAL A 513 -26.75 -6.65 34.56
C VAL A 513 -26.24 -8.03 34.99
N ILE A 514 -25.13 -8.49 34.42
CA ILE A 514 -24.52 -9.76 34.82
C ILE A 514 -23.98 -9.64 36.25
N ASP A 515 -24.44 -10.52 37.14
CA ASP A 515 -24.12 -10.50 38.56
C ASP A 515 -22.98 -11.48 38.90
N SER A 516 -23.18 -12.78 38.64
CA SER A 516 -22.20 -13.81 38.99
C SER A 516 -22.27 -15.04 38.09
N ALA A 517 -21.23 -15.87 38.14
CA ALA A 517 -21.30 -17.23 37.61
C ALA A 517 -22.31 -18.07 38.42
N PHE A 518 -22.94 -19.05 37.75
CA PHE A 518 -23.89 -19.96 38.40
C PHE A 518 -23.54 -21.43 38.10
N GLY A 519 -22.97 -22.13 39.10
CA GLY A 519 -22.56 -23.53 39.00
C GLY A 519 -21.38 -23.78 38.03
N GLN A 520 -21.18 -25.03 37.60
CA GLN A 520 -20.04 -25.44 36.77
C GLN A 520 -20.28 -25.34 35.25
N SER A 521 -21.46 -24.87 34.82
CA SER A 521 -21.98 -25.13 33.47
C SER A 521 -22.16 -23.87 32.61
N GLY A 522 -21.24 -22.90 32.61
CA GLY A 522 -21.32 -21.70 31.74
C GLY A 522 -22.61 -20.86 31.92
N LYS A 523 -23.37 -21.13 32.97
CA LYS A 523 -24.58 -20.39 33.38
C LYS A 523 -24.16 -19.21 34.22
N PHE A 524 -24.96 -18.17 34.19
CA PHE A 524 -24.70 -16.92 34.87
C PHE A 524 -26.01 -16.33 35.38
N LYS A 525 -25.91 -15.56 36.46
CA LYS A 525 -27.02 -14.83 37.04
C LYS A 525 -27.03 -13.43 36.45
N VAL A 526 -28.22 -12.95 36.08
CA VAL A 526 -28.48 -11.60 35.60
C VAL A 526 -29.47 -10.96 36.55
N HIS A 527 -29.12 -9.79 37.06
CA HIS A 527 -29.99 -8.95 37.88
C HIS A 527 -30.69 -7.91 37.00
N ILE A 528 -31.98 -7.71 37.17
CA ILE A 528 -32.81 -6.80 36.38
C ILE A 528 -33.32 -5.71 37.32
N PRO A 529 -32.72 -4.51 37.34
CA PRO A 529 -33.04 -3.47 38.32
C PRO A 529 -34.50 -3.00 38.26
N GLY A 530 -35.10 -3.00 37.06
CA GLY A 530 -36.51 -2.62 36.84
C GLY A 530 -37.52 -3.73 37.09
N GLY A 531 -37.07 -4.94 37.44
CA GLY A 531 -37.90 -6.14 37.56
C GLY A 531 -38.35 -6.71 36.20
N LEU A 532 -38.80 -7.97 36.23
CA LEU A 532 -39.33 -8.68 35.07
C LEU A 532 -40.73 -8.18 34.71
N SER A 533 -40.95 -7.87 33.43
CA SER A 533 -42.26 -7.52 32.87
C SER A 533 -43.24 -8.69 32.93
N PRO A 534 -44.55 -8.41 32.90
CA PRO A 534 -45.58 -9.45 32.86
C PRO A 534 -45.45 -10.40 31.66
N GLU A 535 -44.94 -9.89 30.54
CA GLU A 535 -44.70 -10.64 29.31
C GLU A 535 -43.55 -11.64 29.50
N SER A 536 -42.42 -11.19 30.04
CA SER A 536 -41.30 -12.06 30.42
C SER A 536 -41.74 -13.15 31.40
N LYS A 537 -42.54 -12.80 32.41
CA LYS A 537 -43.07 -13.76 33.38
C LYS A 537 -43.97 -14.79 32.69
N LYS A 538 -44.88 -14.37 31.79
CA LYS A 538 -45.78 -15.28 31.06
C LYS A 538 -45.03 -16.31 30.21
N ILE A 539 -43.94 -15.88 29.57
CA ILE A 539 -43.10 -16.72 28.71
C ILE A 539 -42.23 -17.69 29.55
N LEU A 540 -41.75 -17.26 30.72
CA LEU A 540 -40.79 -18.03 31.54
C LEU A 540 -41.44 -18.94 32.61
N THR A 541 -42.73 -18.73 32.93
CA THR A 541 -43.48 -19.55 33.92
C THR A 541 -43.79 -21.01 33.51
N PRO A 542 -43.89 -21.42 32.23
CA PRO A 542 -44.18 -22.82 31.87
C PRO A 542 -43.15 -23.84 32.37
N ALA A 543 -41.91 -23.42 32.68
CA ALA A 543 -40.84 -24.28 33.16
C ALA A 543 -40.98 -24.71 34.65
N LEU A 544 -41.84 -24.05 35.44
CA LEU A 544 -41.98 -24.33 36.88
C LEU A 544 -42.84 -25.56 37.20
N LYS A 545 -43.73 -26.01 36.31
CA LYS A 545 -44.73 -27.06 36.63
C LYS A 545 -44.29 -28.51 36.41
N LYS A 546 -43.08 -28.80 35.91
CA LYS A 546 -42.69 -30.18 35.52
C LYS A 546 -41.83 -30.97 36.53
N ARG A 547 -41.74 -30.55 37.80
CA ARG A 547 -41.10 -31.35 38.87
C ARG A 547 -41.99 -31.40 40.11
N GLY A 548 -42.89 -32.40 40.15
CA GLY A 548 -43.72 -32.62 41.33
C GLY A 548 -44.74 -33.75 41.21
N ARG A 549 -44.28 -35.00 41.02
CA ARG A 549 -44.85 -36.23 41.61
C ARG A 549 -44.18 -37.47 41.02
N ALA A 550 -43.30 -38.10 41.79
CA ALA A 550 -42.97 -39.50 41.64
C ALA A 550 -43.95 -40.29 42.52
N GLY A 551 -44.69 -41.22 41.92
CA GLY A 551 -45.64 -42.12 42.61
C GLY A 551 -45.96 -43.31 41.72
N ARG A 552 -45.65 -44.51 42.25
CA ARG A 552 -45.76 -45.88 41.70
C ARG A 552 -47.01 -46.20 40.84
N GLY A 553 -46.85 -47.10 39.85
CA GLY A 553 -47.91 -48.02 39.40
C GLY A 553 -47.94 -48.37 37.90
N GLU A 554 -47.41 -49.55 37.57
CA GLU A 554 -47.75 -50.54 36.51
C GLU A 554 -48.10 -50.17 35.03
N ALA A 555 -47.92 -51.20 34.19
CA ALA A 555 -47.77 -51.20 32.74
C ALA A 555 -49.08 -51.10 31.91
N ALA A 556 -49.00 -50.51 30.72
CA ALA A 556 -49.71 -50.94 29.50
C ALA A 556 -49.19 -50.23 28.23
N LYS A 557 -49.40 -50.89 27.09
CA LYS A 557 -48.80 -50.69 25.76
C LYS A 557 -49.28 -49.45 24.97
N GLN A 558 -48.39 -49.06 24.05
CA GLN A 558 -48.53 -48.35 22.76
C GLN A 558 -49.91 -47.87 22.29
N GLU A 559 -49.97 -46.59 21.89
CA GLU A 559 -50.63 -46.16 20.65
C GLU A 559 -50.03 -44.83 20.15
N GLU A 560 -50.05 -44.66 18.82
CA GLU A 560 -49.43 -43.61 18.01
C GLU A 560 -50.11 -42.23 18.11
N GLY A 561 -49.36 -41.19 17.70
CA GLY A 561 -49.95 -40.02 17.04
C GLY A 561 -50.11 -38.76 17.89
N ALA A 562 -49.13 -37.86 17.81
CA ALA A 562 -49.32 -36.40 17.62
C ALA A 562 -47.97 -35.69 17.76
N GLU A 563 -47.38 -35.31 16.62
CA GLU A 563 -46.38 -34.25 16.57
C GLU A 563 -46.98 -32.97 17.17
N ARG A 564 -46.50 -32.54 18.34
CA ARG A 564 -46.66 -31.17 18.82
C ARG A 564 -45.39 -30.39 18.53
N LEU A 565 -45.39 -29.75 17.37
CA LEU A 565 -44.57 -28.56 17.11
C LEU A 565 -45.17 -27.39 17.91
N GLU A 566 -44.67 -27.15 19.11
CA GLU A 566 -44.79 -25.83 19.75
C GLU A 566 -43.40 -25.17 19.74
N PRO A 567 -43.23 -23.98 19.13
CA PRO A 567 -42.00 -23.23 19.29
C PRO A 567 -41.95 -22.75 20.75
N THR A 568 -41.02 -23.29 21.52
CA THR A 568 -40.75 -22.78 22.87
C THR A 568 -40.24 -21.34 22.71
N GLN A 569 -41.09 -20.35 22.95
CA GLN A 569 -40.68 -18.95 23.03
C GLN A 569 -39.67 -18.85 24.18
N HIS A 570 -38.39 -18.73 23.83
CA HIS A 570 -37.33 -18.45 24.78
C HIS A 570 -37.09 -16.95 24.83
N VAL A 571 -36.90 -16.40 26.03
CA VAL A 571 -36.42 -15.02 26.16
C VAL A 571 -34.93 -14.99 25.83
N GLU A 572 -34.57 -14.25 24.79
CA GLU A 572 -33.17 -14.12 24.38
C GLU A 572 -32.44 -13.06 25.20
N LEU A 573 -31.16 -13.30 25.44
CA LEU A 573 -30.23 -12.38 26.08
C LEU A 573 -29.23 -11.90 25.05
N SER A 574 -29.15 -10.58 24.83
CA SER A 574 -28.21 -9.96 23.91
C SER A 574 -27.20 -9.10 24.67
N LEU A 575 -25.92 -9.46 24.55
CA LEU A 575 -24.80 -8.75 25.12
C LEU A 575 -23.93 -8.18 23.99
N SER A 576 -23.84 -6.85 23.94
CA SER A 576 -22.97 -6.11 23.02
C SER A 576 -21.87 -5.42 23.81
N PHE A 577 -20.59 -5.61 23.44
CA PHE A 577 -19.47 -4.94 24.10
C PHE A 577 -18.28 -4.75 23.15
N LYS A 578 -17.47 -3.74 23.43
CA LYS A 578 -16.18 -3.50 22.79
C LYS A 578 -15.11 -4.31 23.51
N ARG A 579 -14.32 -5.06 22.75
CA ARG A 579 -13.10 -5.71 23.24
C ARG A 579 -11.89 -5.13 22.53
N TYR A 580 -11.05 -4.43 23.26
CA TYR A 580 -9.81 -3.89 22.75
C TYR A 580 -8.82 -4.99 22.38
N VAL A 581 -8.19 -4.85 21.22
CA VAL A 581 -7.27 -5.86 20.66
C VAL A 581 -5.94 -5.87 21.42
N PHE A 582 -5.44 -4.69 21.78
CA PHE A 582 -4.12 -4.50 22.39
C PHE A 582 -4.15 -4.20 23.90
N ASP A 583 -5.33 -4.26 24.55
CA ASP A 583 -5.40 -4.08 26.01
C ASP A 583 -4.94 -5.35 26.72
N THR A 584 -3.87 -5.22 27.51
CA THR A 584 -3.26 -6.30 28.30
C THR A 584 -4.22 -6.85 29.34
N HIS A 585 -5.09 -6.01 29.89
CA HIS A 585 -6.08 -6.38 30.89
C HIS A 585 -7.36 -7.00 30.30
N LYS A 586 -7.45 -7.09 28.97
CA LYS A 586 -8.62 -7.63 28.24
C LYS A 586 -9.94 -6.99 28.70
N ARG A 587 -9.94 -5.70 29.05
CA ARG A 587 -11.13 -5.00 29.53
C ARG A 587 -12.19 -4.98 28.44
N MET A 588 -13.43 -5.14 28.88
CA MET A 588 -14.61 -5.12 28.02
C MET A 588 -15.39 -3.87 28.39
N VAL A 589 -15.64 -3.02 27.39
CA VAL A 589 -16.30 -1.74 27.59
C VAL A 589 -17.63 -1.76 26.86
N GLN A 590 -18.68 -1.28 27.50
CA GLN A 590 -19.95 -1.04 26.84
C GLN A 590 -20.14 0.45 26.61
N SER A 591 -20.77 0.80 25.49
CA SER A 591 -21.27 2.15 25.29
C SER A 591 -22.26 2.46 26.43
N PRO A 592 -22.23 3.69 26.99
CA PRO A 592 -23.06 4.08 28.14
C PRO A 592 -24.54 3.77 27.96
#